data_AF-A0A4Q7YG17-F1
#
_entry.id   AF-A0A4Q7YG17-F1
#
_cell.length_a   1.000
_cell.length_b   1.000
_cell.length_c   1.000
_cell.angle_alpha   90.00
_cell.angle_beta   90.00
_cell.angle_gamma   90.00
#
_symmetry.space_group_name_H-M   'P 1'
#
loop_
_entity.id
_entity.type
_entity.pdbx_description
1 polymer ?
#
loop_
_entity_poly.entity_id
_entity_poly.type
_entity_poly.pdbx_seq_one_letter_code
_entity_poly.pdbx_strand_id
1 'polypeptide(L)'
;MDMTESTVRIMLTAIEAPLYDVGVLSERGMLPGLDGISAAAVLERLSLVKYRNAHGSHIYIRPSGEHRFTTLDDLSETSLARLSADG
;
A
#
# COMPACT_ATOMS: atom_id res chain seq x y z
N MET A 1 10.58 16.71 -3.07
CA MET A 1 9.82 15.44 -2.99
C MET A 1 10.37 14.68 -1.79
N ASP A 2 9.51 14.27 -0.85
CA ASP A 2 9.99 13.50 0.30
C ASP A 2 10.07 12.00 0.01
N MET A 3 10.83 11.28 0.84
CA MET A 3 11.09 9.84 0.64
C MET A 3 9.80 9.02 0.60
N THR A 4 8.79 9.38 1.40
CA THR A 4 7.51 8.67 1.42
C THR A 4 6.80 8.78 0.08
N GLU A 5 6.72 9.98 -0.51
CA GLU A 5 6.09 10.16 -1.81
C GLU A 5 6.81 9.38 -2.90
N SER A 6 8.14 9.41 -2.92
CA SER A 6 8.95 8.65 -3.88
C SER A 6 8.71 7.14 -3.75
N THR A 7 8.73 6.60 -2.52
CA THR A 7 8.48 5.17 -2.26
C THR A 7 7.07 4.77 -2.69
N VAL A 8 6.06 5.58 -2.40
CA VAL A 8 4.67 5.29 -2.80
C VAL A 8 4.54 5.31 -4.32
N ARG A 9 5.18 6.23 -5.03
CA ARG A 9 5.18 6.25 -6.51
C ARG A 9 5.82 5.01 -7.11
N ILE A 10 6.95 4.58 -6.56
CA ILE A 10 7.63 3.34 -7.00
C ILE A 10 6.69 2.15 -6.81
N MET A 11 6.06 2.02 -5.64
CA MET A 11 5.12 0.94 -5.35
C MET A 11 3.90 0.95 -6.27
N LEU A 12 3.25 2.12 -6.47
CA LEU A 12 2.09 2.23 -7.36
C LEU A 12 2.46 1.88 -8.82
N THR A 13 3.65 2.29 -9.27
CA THR A 13 4.17 1.96 -10.60
C THR A 13 4.44 0.46 -10.76
N ALA A 14 4.96 -0.19 -9.71
CA ALA A 14 5.25 -1.63 -9.74
C ALA A 14 3.98 -2.50 -9.69
N ILE A 15 2.96 -2.07 -8.95
CA ILE A 15 1.68 -2.79 -8.86
C ILE A 15 0.81 -2.55 -10.11
N GLU A 16 0.82 -1.32 -10.64
CA GLU A 16 0.10 -0.93 -11.85
C GLU A 16 -1.39 -1.34 -11.87
N ALA A 17 -2.07 -1.20 -10.73
CA ALA A 17 -3.50 -1.49 -10.64
C ALA A 17 -4.33 -0.28 -11.07
N PRO A 18 -5.52 -0.50 -11.68
CA PRO A 18 -6.40 0.60 -12.06
C PRO A 18 -6.93 1.37 -10.84
N LEU A 19 -7.23 0.65 -9.76
CA LEU A 19 -7.78 1.17 -8.52
C LEU A 19 -7.13 0.46 -7.32
N TYR A 20 -7.13 1.13 -6.18
CA TYR A 20 -6.53 0.68 -4.93
C TYR A 20 -7.51 0.84 -3.77
N ASP A 21 -7.47 -0.11 -2.85
CA ASP A 21 -8.05 0.06 -1.51
C ASP A 21 -6.92 0.45 -0.56
N VAL A 22 -7.03 1.63 0.06
CA VAL A 22 -6.09 2.10 1.08
C VAL A 22 -6.73 1.94 2.45
N GLY A 23 -6.18 1.04 3.25
CA GLY A 23 -6.59 0.83 4.64
C GLY A 23 -5.88 1.81 5.57
N VAL A 24 -6.63 2.51 6.42
CA VAL A 24 -6.07 3.30 7.53
C VAL A 24 -6.69 2.78 8.82
N LEU A 25 -5.96 1.90 9.50
CA LEU A 25 -6.41 1.23 10.72
C LEU A 25 -5.95 2.01 11.95
N SER A 26 -6.87 2.29 12.86
CA SER A 26 -6.58 2.84 14.19
C SER A 26 -7.30 2.02 15.26
N GLU A 27 -7.10 2.36 16.54
CA GLU A 27 -7.90 1.78 17.64
C GLU A 27 -9.41 1.99 17.47
N ARG A 28 -9.83 3.01 16.72
CA ARG A 28 -11.24 3.30 16.42
C ARG A 28 -11.77 2.52 15.21
N GLY A 29 -10.97 1.64 14.62
CA GLY A 29 -11.28 0.92 13.39
C GLY A 29 -10.74 1.57 12.13
N MET A 30 -11.32 1.20 11.00
CA MET A 30 -10.91 1.62 9.65
C MET A 30 -11.46 3.00 9.29
N LEU A 31 -10.62 3.87 8.73
CA LEU A 31 -11.08 5.11 8.10
C LEU A 31 -11.86 4.79 6.80
N PRO A 32 -13.12 5.23 6.65
CA PRO A 32 -13.89 5.01 5.44
C PRO A 32 -13.49 5.95 4.29
N GLY A 33 -13.85 5.60 3.05
CA GLY A 33 -13.75 6.48 1.88
C GLY A 33 -12.39 6.48 1.19
N LEU A 34 -11.62 5.41 1.35
CA LEU A 34 -10.31 5.20 0.74
C LEU A 34 -10.23 3.90 -0.08
N ASP A 35 -11.38 3.31 -0.35
CA ASP A 35 -11.60 2.14 -1.21
C ASP A 35 -11.83 2.54 -2.68
N GLY A 36 -11.34 1.72 -3.62
CA GLY A 36 -11.57 1.90 -5.05
C GLY A 36 -11.04 3.22 -5.64
N ILE A 37 -9.91 3.74 -5.18
CA ILE A 37 -9.33 5.02 -5.64
C ILE A 37 -8.17 4.83 -6.62
N SER A 38 -7.99 5.77 -7.55
CA SER A 38 -6.87 5.73 -8.52
C SER A 38 -5.51 6.00 -7.87
N ALA A 39 -4.42 5.64 -8.56
CA ALA A 39 -3.06 5.97 -8.12
C ALA A 39 -2.86 7.49 -7.87
N ALA A 40 -3.44 8.34 -8.73
CA ALA A 40 -3.41 9.79 -8.54
C ALA A 40 -4.14 10.20 -7.24
N ALA A 41 -5.31 9.62 -6.99
CA ALA A 41 -6.10 9.87 -5.80
C ALA A 41 -5.40 9.38 -4.51
N VAL A 42 -4.60 8.31 -4.57
CA VAL A 42 -3.72 7.88 -3.46
C VAL A 42 -2.67 8.96 -3.16
N LEU A 43 -2.01 9.48 -4.21
CA LEU A 43 -0.98 10.51 -4.07
C LEU A 43 -1.54 11.83 -3.51
N GLU A 44 -2.71 12.27 -3.98
CA GLU A 44 -3.41 13.45 -3.47
C GLU A 44 -3.73 13.37 -1.97
N ARG A 45 -3.93 12.15 -1.46
CA ARG A 45 -4.28 11.89 -0.06
C ARG A 45 -3.07 11.65 0.85
N LEU A 46 -1.84 11.70 0.32
CA LEU A 46 -0.63 11.40 1.11
C LEU A 46 -0.52 12.25 2.37
N SER A 47 -0.88 13.54 2.33
CA SER A 47 -0.82 14.40 3.51
C SER A 47 -1.74 13.91 4.63
N LEU A 48 -2.95 13.46 4.29
CA LEU A 48 -3.88 12.87 5.26
C LEU A 48 -3.33 11.55 5.80
N VAL A 49 -2.83 10.68 4.93
CA VAL A 49 -2.29 9.36 5.30
C VAL A 49 -1.07 9.50 6.21
N LYS A 50 -0.16 10.43 5.90
CA LYS A 50 0.99 10.79 6.75
C LYS A 50 0.55 11.32 8.10
N TYR A 51 -0.42 12.23 8.13
CA TYR A 51 -0.99 12.73 9.37
C TYR A 51 -1.56 11.59 10.23
N ARG A 52 -2.35 10.69 9.65
CA ARG A 52 -2.91 9.53 10.37
C ARG A 52 -1.82 8.60 10.91
N ASN A 53 -0.80 8.32 10.10
CA ASN A 53 0.33 7.49 10.53
C ASN A 53 1.11 8.10 11.69
N ALA A 54 1.38 9.41 11.64
CA ALA A 54 2.00 10.15 12.74
C ALA A 54 1.17 10.13 14.04
N HIS A 55 -0.13 9.84 13.95
CA HIS A 55 -1.05 9.73 15.09
C HIS A 55 -1.44 8.27 15.40
N GLY A 56 -0.55 7.32 15.10
CA GLY A 56 -0.69 5.93 15.52
C GLY A 56 -1.58 5.06 14.63
N SER A 57 -1.96 5.53 13.44
CA SER A 57 -2.66 4.66 12.48
C SER A 57 -1.68 3.83 11.64
N HIS A 58 -2.08 2.61 11.30
CA HIS A 58 -1.36 1.73 10.38
C HIS A 58 -1.95 1.85 8.97
N ILE A 59 -1.08 1.94 7.97
CA ILE A 59 -1.47 2.18 6.57
C ILE A 59 -1.25 0.89 5.78
N TYR A 60 -2.29 0.44 5.09
CA TYR A 60 -2.29 -0.74 4.23
C TYR A 60 -2.73 -0.34 2.83
N ILE A 61 -2.34 -1.13 1.83
CA ILE A 61 -2.76 -0.93 0.45
C ILE A 61 -2.88 -2.27 -0.28
N ARG A 62 -3.85 -2.38 -1.17
CA ARG A 62 -3.98 -3.48 -2.13
C ARG A 62 -4.62 -2.99 -3.43
N PRO A 63 -4.44 -3.70 -4.56
CA PRO A 63 -5.31 -3.49 -5.72
C PRO A 63 -6.78 -3.70 -5.31
N SER A 64 -7.67 -2.86 -5.82
CA SER A 64 -9.11 -2.99 -5.58
C SER A 64 -9.72 -4.04 -6.51
N GLY A 65 -10.64 -4.85 -6.00
CA GLY A 65 -11.34 -5.88 -6.78
C GLY A 65 -10.47 -7.09 -7.16
N GLU A 66 -10.87 -7.78 -8.22
CA GLU A 66 -10.17 -8.97 -8.73
C GLU A 66 -8.82 -8.57 -9.35
N HIS A 67 -7.75 -9.28 -8.97
CA HIS A 67 -6.40 -9.01 -9.45
C HIS A 67 -5.54 -10.28 -9.47
N ARG A 68 -4.48 -10.27 -10.28
CA ARG A 68 -3.54 -11.40 -10.45
C ARG A 68 -2.44 -11.51 -9.38
N PHE A 69 -2.39 -10.56 -8.44
CA PHE A 69 -1.34 -10.51 -7.42
C PHE A 69 -1.69 -11.36 -6.20
N THR A 70 -0.67 -11.95 -5.59
CA THR A 70 -0.74 -12.66 -4.31
C THR A 70 0.26 -12.02 -3.35
N THR A 71 -0.20 -11.58 -2.18
CA THR A 71 0.68 -11.09 -1.13
C THR A 71 1.31 -12.26 -0.38
N LEU A 72 2.64 -12.27 -0.29
CA LEU A 72 3.39 -13.12 0.62
C LEU A 72 3.95 -12.22 1.73
N ASP A 73 3.72 -12.61 2.99
CA ASP A 73 4.13 -11.84 4.18
C ASP A 73 5.00 -12.71 5.10
N ASP A 74 5.64 -12.11 6.09
CA ASP A 74 6.54 -12.75 7.05
C ASP A 74 7.74 -13.47 6.40
N LEU A 75 8.24 -12.89 5.30
CA LEU A 75 9.41 -13.40 4.59
C LEU A 75 10.71 -12.92 5.23
N SER A 76 11.60 -13.88 5.48
CA SER A 76 13.02 -13.63 5.76
C SER A 76 13.83 -13.41 4.48
N GLU A 77 15.05 -12.87 4.61
CA GLU A 77 16.01 -12.76 3.50
C GLU A 77 16.29 -14.13 2.84
N THR A 78 16.42 -15.18 3.66
CA THR A 78 16.63 -16.56 3.17
C THR A 78 15.46 -17.06 2.34
N SER A 79 14.23 -16.83 2.79
CA SER A 79 13.03 -17.25 2.02
C SER A 79 12.86 -16.44 0.74
N LEU A 80 13.22 -15.15 0.74
CA LEU A 80 13.17 -14.30 -0.45
C LEU A 80 14.20 -14.75 -1.51
N ALA A 81 15.42 -15.09 -1.07
CA ALA A 81 16.47 -15.61 -1.95
C ALA A 81 16.03 -16.93 -2.62
N ARG A 82 15.37 -17.82 -1.86
CA ARG A 82 14.81 -19.06 -2.41
C ARG A 82 13.71 -18.81 -3.43
N LEU A 83 12.74 -17.93 -3.14
CA LEU A 83 11.68 -17.57 -4.09
C LEU A 83 12.23 -17.02 -5.40
N SER A 84 13.35 -16.27 -5.35
CA SER A 84 13.99 -15.71 -6.53
C SER A 84 14.76 -16.74 -7.35
N ALA A 85 15.31 -17.77 -6.70
CA ALA A 85 16.09 -18.83 -7.35
C ALA A 85 15.21 -19.97 -7.91
N ASP A 86 14.13 -20.28 -7.19
CA ASP A 86 13.20 -21.37 -7.53
C ASP A 86 12.09 -20.92 -8.49
N GLY A 87 12.07 -19.64 -8.88
CA GLY A 87 11.05 -19.00 -9.72
C GLY A 87 10.95 -19.57 -11.12
#